data_AF-A0A4Q7XX14-F1
#
_entry.id   AF-A0A4Q7XX14-F1
#
_cell.length_a   1.000
_cell.length_b   1.000
_cell.length_c   1.000
_cell.angle_alpha   90.00
_cell.angle_beta   90.00
_cell.angle_gamma   90.00
#
_symmetry.space_group_name_H-M   'P 1'
#
loop_
_entity.id
_entity.type
_entity.pdbx_description
1 polymer ?
#
loop_
_entity_poly.entity_id
_entity_poly.type
_entity_poly.pdbx_seq_one_letter_code
_entity_poly.pdbx_strand_id
1 'polypeptide(L)'
;MKYDPTIPFVQHFGMYQLPDTMADALEQHRLDRLTAVLDRNKTTSEVFELLATGNDSEVDNFGDLCDPLAFFGDVSLGRIKAGRTALLPPVPSSLADREVGGAALWSEFAVPDGIRTAEDATVALVATLVATSFCDDDFVPQDRSTSLRYIGINSVDHPASKVLRSSTIWQDYRRPIELPDMVEQRKADFVQLFIDHGMPLEHRELECLSKEALIDCATDMRYYILERNRHIVFCKRCSNAMLYFNSRAMSQEQTHVF
;
A
#
# COMPACT_ATOMS: atom_id res chain seq x y z
N MET A 1 10.29 -5.31 7.95
CA MET A 1 11.52 -5.21 7.15
C MET A 1 12.73 -5.28 8.08
N LYS A 2 13.74 -6.13 7.82
CA LYS A 2 15.01 -6.12 8.58
C LYS A 2 16.02 -5.21 7.86
N TYR A 3 16.79 -4.45 8.62
CA TYR A 3 17.84 -3.59 8.07
C TYR A 3 18.88 -4.43 7.32
N ASP A 4 19.10 -4.09 6.05
CA ASP A 4 20.19 -4.63 5.24
C ASP A 4 21.33 -3.61 5.22
N PRO A 5 22.49 -3.91 5.84
CA PRO A 5 23.63 -2.99 5.88
C PRO A 5 24.27 -2.73 4.51
N THR A 6 23.91 -3.49 3.48
CA THR A 6 24.40 -3.30 2.10
C THR A 6 23.58 -2.28 1.32
N ILE A 7 22.36 -1.97 1.78
CA ILE A 7 21.51 -0.94 1.19
C ILE A 7 21.91 0.43 1.79
N PRO A 8 22.30 1.42 0.97
CA PRO A 8 22.62 2.76 1.43
C PRO A 8 21.52 3.33 2.34
N PHE A 9 21.91 3.96 3.44
CA PHE A 9 20.97 4.56 4.41
C PHE A 9 19.95 5.52 3.76
N VAL A 10 20.32 6.20 2.67
CA VAL A 10 19.41 7.03 1.85
C VAL A 10 18.27 6.21 1.24
N GLN A 11 18.56 5.00 0.76
CA GLN A 11 17.56 4.11 0.19
C GLN A 11 16.65 3.56 1.30
N HIS A 12 17.19 3.20 2.47
CA HIS A 12 16.37 2.85 3.63
C HIS A 12 15.46 4.01 4.08
N PHE A 13 15.96 5.25 4.05
CA PHE A 13 15.18 6.42 4.44
C PHE A 13 14.07 6.75 3.43
N GLY A 14 14.34 6.61 2.13
CA GLY A 14 13.32 6.75 1.09
C GLY A 14 12.15 5.77 1.24
N MET A 15 12.36 4.66 1.96
CA MET A 15 11.32 3.68 2.29
C MET A 15 10.48 4.06 3.52
N TYR A 16 10.95 4.97 4.40
CA TYR A 16 10.20 5.42 5.57
C TYR A 16 9.45 6.72 5.29
N GLN A 17 8.31 6.59 4.62
CA GLN A 17 7.35 7.68 4.46
C GLN A 17 6.18 7.48 5.43
N LEU A 18 5.87 8.53 6.20
CA LEU A 18 4.62 8.54 6.95
C LEU A 18 3.45 8.76 5.98
N PRO A 19 2.32 8.08 6.16
CA PRO A 19 1.11 8.35 5.40
C PRO A 19 0.72 9.82 5.48
N ASP A 20 0.62 10.49 4.34
CA ASP A 20 0.13 11.86 4.28
C ASP A 20 -1.37 11.89 3.99
N THR A 21 -1.86 10.90 3.25
CA THR A 21 -3.23 10.76 2.78
C THR A 21 -3.88 9.47 3.26
N MET A 22 -5.21 9.37 3.15
CA MET A 22 -5.93 8.11 3.39
C MET A 22 -5.52 7.03 2.40
N ALA A 23 -5.16 7.39 1.17
CA ALA A 23 -4.65 6.44 0.18
C ALA A 23 -3.33 5.82 0.67
N ASP A 24 -2.39 6.63 1.16
CA ASP A 24 -1.11 6.15 1.69
C ASP A 24 -1.31 5.25 2.91
N ALA A 25 -2.22 5.63 3.81
CA ALA A 25 -2.51 4.86 5.03
C ALA A 25 -3.14 3.51 4.68
N LEU A 26 -4.10 3.48 3.77
CA LEU A 26 -4.73 2.25 3.29
C LEU A 26 -3.72 1.32 2.62
N GLU A 27 -2.86 1.86 1.75
CA GLU A 27 -1.88 1.08 1.03
C GLU A 27 -0.84 0.47 1.97
N GLN A 28 -0.35 1.24 2.95
CA GLN A 28 0.55 0.70 3.96
C GLN A 28 -0.13 -0.38 4.82
N HIS A 29 -1.38 -0.15 5.25
CA HIS A 29 -2.14 -1.15 6.00
C HIS A 29 -2.28 -2.45 5.20
N ARG A 30 -2.59 -2.36 3.90
CA ARG A 30 -2.66 -3.52 3.02
C ARG A 30 -1.32 -4.25 2.94
N LEU A 31 -0.23 -3.54 2.68
CA LEU A 31 1.11 -4.14 2.53
C LEU A 31 1.55 -4.87 3.80
N ASP A 32 1.30 -4.27 4.97
CA ASP A 32 1.55 -4.90 6.27
C ASP A 32 0.77 -6.21 6.43
N ARG A 33 -0.52 -6.20 6.06
CA ARG A 33 -1.38 -7.39 6.15
C ARG A 33 -0.98 -8.46 5.15
N LEU A 34 -0.69 -8.11 3.90
CA LEU A 34 -0.22 -9.05 2.89
C LEU A 34 1.08 -9.71 3.34
N THR A 35 2.03 -8.92 3.84
CA THR A 35 3.29 -9.43 4.39
C THR A 35 3.03 -10.39 5.55
N ALA A 36 2.12 -10.04 6.48
CA ALA A 36 1.76 -10.94 7.58
C ALA A 36 1.11 -12.26 7.10
N VAL A 37 0.29 -12.24 6.04
CA VAL A 37 -0.29 -13.46 5.46
C VAL A 37 0.80 -14.31 4.81
N LEU A 38 1.71 -13.70 4.04
CA LEU A 38 2.82 -14.39 3.38
C LEU A 38 3.78 -15.03 4.40
N ASP A 39 4.14 -14.28 5.45
CA ASP A 39 5.03 -14.74 6.51
C ASP A 39 4.42 -15.93 7.28
N ARG A 40 3.12 -15.86 7.62
CA ARG A 40 2.41 -16.95 8.31
C ARG A 40 2.34 -18.23 7.48
N ASN A 41 2.19 -18.10 6.17
CA ASN A 41 2.07 -19.22 5.25
C ASN A 41 3.43 -19.69 4.70
N LYS A 42 4.54 -19.04 5.09
CA LYS A 42 5.90 -19.34 4.59
C LYS A 42 5.95 -19.38 3.06
N THR A 43 5.23 -18.44 2.43
CA THR A 43 4.99 -18.44 0.99
C THR A 43 6.29 -18.22 0.22
N THR A 44 6.49 -18.98 -0.86
CA THR A 44 7.61 -18.84 -1.82
C THR A 44 7.19 -17.96 -2.99
N SER A 45 8.16 -17.54 -3.82
CA SER A 45 7.88 -16.77 -5.04
C SER A 45 6.92 -17.46 -6.02
N GLU A 46 6.80 -18.79 -5.93
CA GLU A 46 5.98 -19.64 -6.79
C GLU A 46 4.48 -19.28 -6.74
N VAL A 47 3.97 -18.82 -5.58
CA VAL A 47 2.57 -18.38 -5.47
C VAL A 47 2.30 -17.14 -6.33
N PHE A 48 3.29 -16.26 -6.48
CA PHE A 48 3.17 -15.09 -7.35
C PHE A 48 3.28 -15.46 -8.83
N GLU A 49 3.99 -16.52 -9.18
CA GLU A 49 4.07 -17.04 -10.55
C GLU A 49 2.73 -17.61 -11.02
N LEU A 50 1.95 -18.22 -10.11
CA LEU A 50 0.58 -18.68 -10.40
C LEU A 50 -0.38 -17.51 -10.70
N LEU A 51 -0.03 -16.32 -10.24
CA LEU A 51 -0.81 -15.09 -10.39
C LEU A 51 -0.39 -14.28 -11.62
N ALA A 52 0.72 -14.64 -12.27
CA ALA A 52 1.06 -14.11 -13.57
C ALA A 52 0.06 -14.65 -14.60
N THR A 53 -0.69 -13.76 -15.21
CA THR A 53 -1.61 -14.10 -16.28
C THR A 53 -0.82 -14.53 -17.53
N GLY A 54 -1.31 -15.55 -18.24
CA GLY A 54 -0.87 -15.82 -19.60
C GLY A 54 -1.18 -14.64 -20.54
N ASN A 55 -0.60 -14.68 -21.75
CA ASN A 55 -0.49 -13.61 -22.78
C ASN A 55 -1.72 -12.72 -23.12
N ASP A 56 -2.90 -12.92 -22.54
CA ASP A 56 -4.15 -12.22 -22.89
C ASP A 56 -4.68 -11.26 -21.79
N SER A 57 -3.94 -11.00 -20.72
CA SER A 57 -4.31 -9.99 -19.70
C SER A 57 -3.61 -8.65 -19.95
N GLU A 58 -4.28 -7.55 -19.56
CA GLU A 58 -3.69 -6.19 -19.55
C GLU A 58 -2.79 -5.96 -18.32
N VAL A 59 -2.69 -6.94 -17.41
CA VAL A 59 -2.01 -6.87 -16.12
C VAL A 59 -0.86 -7.87 -16.07
N ASP A 60 0.38 -7.38 -15.97
CA ASP A 60 1.56 -8.24 -16.05
C ASP A 60 1.95 -8.89 -14.71
N ASN A 61 1.34 -8.51 -13.57
CA ASN A 61 1.75 -9.01 -12.25
C ASN A 61 0.65 -8.96 -11.16
N PHE A 62 0.88 -9.71 -10.06
CA PHE A 62 0.01 -9.76 -8.87
C PHE A 62 -0.29 -8.38 -8.27
N GLY A 63 0.68 -7.47 -8.36
CA GLY A 63 0.53 -6.09 -7.92
C GLY A 63 -0.70 -5.46 -8.54
N ASP A 64 -0.89 -5.55 -9.85
CA ASP A 64 -2.02 -4.88 -10.50
C ASP A 64 -3.34 -5.69 -10.45
N LEU A 65 -3.30 -7.01 -10.27
CA LEU A 65 -4.52 -7.83 -10.05
C LEU A 65 -5.17 -7.54 -8.69
N CYS A 66 -4.34 -7.17 -7.73
CA CYS A 66 -4.68 -6.96 -6.33
C CYS A 66 -4.30 -5.55 -5.85
N ASP A 67 -4.15 -4.59 -6.78
CA ASP A 67 -3.86 -3.22 -6.40
C ASP A 67 -5.16 -2.57 -5.94
N PRO A 68 -5.37 -2.36 -4.63
CA PRO A 68 -6.53 -1.63 -4.13
C PRO A 68 -6.60 -0.23 -4.73
N LEU A 69 -5.49 0.44 -5.02
CA LEU A 69 -5.51 1.82 -5.49
C LEU A 69 -5.99 1.89 -6.93
N ALA A 70 -5.45 1.03 -7.81
CA ALA A 70 -6.03 0.80 -9.14
C ALA A 70 -7.48 0.34 -9.03
N PHE A 71 -7.79 -0.58 -8.11
CA PHE A 71 -9.12 -1.17 -7.92
C PHE A 71 -10.17 -0.22 -7.35
N PHE A 72 -9.78 0.70 -6.50
CA PHE A 72 -10.68 1.63 -5.86
C PHE A 72 -10.82 2.89 -6.70
N GLY A 73 -9.83 3.19 -7.57
CA GLY A 73 -9.87 4.31 -8.53
C GLY A 73 -10.18 5.65 -7.88
N ASP A 74 -10.11 5.71 -6.54
CA ASP A 74 -10.69 6.78 -5.77
C ASP A 74 -9.60 7.77 -5.42
N VAL A 75 -9.31 8.63 -6.40
CA VAL A 75 -8.48 9.82 -6.22
C VAL A 75 -8.96 10.71 -5.08
N SER A 76 -10.16 10.53 -4.53
CA SER A 76 -10.60 11.27 -3.34
C SER A 76 -9.83 10.87 -2.08
N LEU A 77 -9.43 9.61 -1.92
CA LEU A 77 -8.63 9.19 -0.76
C LEU A 77 -7.25 9.86 -0.73
N GLY A 78 -6.68 10.14 -1.91
CA GLY A 78 -5.45 10.92 -2.07
C GLY A 78 -5.60 12.40 -1.72
N ARG A 79 -6.82 12.90 -1.47
CA ARG A 79 -7.10 14.28 -1.05
C ARG A 79 -7.52 14.39 0.41
N ILE A 80 -7.75 13.27 1.08
CA ILE A 80 -8.15 13.21 2.48
C ILE A 80 -6.90 12.90 3.30
N LYS A 81 -6.73 13.57 4.44
CA LYS A 81 -5.61 13.29 5.36
C LYS A 81 -5.71 11.87 5.91
N ALA A 82 -4.55 11.25 6.14
CA ALA A 82 -4.47 9.99 6.85
C ALA A 82 -5.27 10.01 8.17
N GLY A 83 -5.90 8.87 8.47
CA GLY A 83 -6.89 8.70 9.52
C GLY A 83 -7.24 7.22 9.64
N ARG A 84 -8.26 6.93 10.46
CA ARG A 84 -8.56 5.57 10.91
C ARG A 84 -9.75 4.91 10.21
N THR A 85 -10.48 5.63 9.37
CA THR A 85 -11.63 5.07 8.67
C THR A 85 -11.54 5.45 7.19
N ALA A 86 -11.53 4.44 6.32
CA ALA A 86 -11.62 4.62 4.87
C ALA A 86 -12.99 4.15 4.36
N LEU A 87 -13.59 4.88 3.42
CA LEU A 87 -14.84 4.48 2.76
C LEU A 87 -14.52 3.92 1.38
N LEU A 88 -14.38 2.61 1.28
CA LEU A 88 -14.02 1.94 0.04
C LEU A 88 -15.25 1.57 -0.79
N PRO A 89 -15.14 1.51 -2.13
CA PRO A 89 -16.12 0.84 -2.96
C PRO A 89 -16.48 -0.58 -2.47
N PRO A 90 -17.70 -1.07 -2.79
CA PRO A 90 -18.05 -2.46 -2.55
C PRO A 90 -17.16 -3.41 -3.34
N VAL A 91 -16.94 -4.61 -2.79
CA VAL A 91 -16.29 -5.71 -3.51
C VAL A 91 -17.34 -6.34 -4.45
N PRO A 92 -17.03 -6.63 -5.72
CA PRO A 92 -17.98 -7.20 -6.66
C PRO A 92 -18.63 -8.50 -6.15
N SER A 93 -17.89 -9.35 -5.43
CA SER A 93 -18.47 -10.54 -4.77
C SER A 93 -19.54 -10.19 -3.73
N SER A 94 -19.33 -9.15 -2.91
CA SER A 94 -20.31 -8.70 -1.92
C SER A 94 -21.59 -8.14 -2.54
N LEU A 95 -21.51 -7.58 -3.75
CA LEU A 95 -22.68 -7.13 -4.51
C LEU A 95 -23.41 -8.33 -5.13
N ALA A 96 -22.65 -9.27 -5.70
CA ALA A 96 -23.19 -10.51 -6.24
C ALA A 96 -23.99 -11.27 -5.16
N ASP A 97 -23.46 -11.43 -3.95
CA ASP A 97 -24.16 -12.13 -2.86
C ASP A 97 -25.47 -11.44 -2.42
N ARG A 98 -25.61 -10.13 -2.69
CA ARG A 98 -26.85 -9.37 -2.46
C ARG A 98 -27.79 -9.36 -3.65
N GLU A 99 -27.45 -10.08 -4.73
CA GLU A 99 -28.12 -10.06 -6.03
C GLU A 99 -28.19 -8.66 -6.63
N VAL A 100 -27.22 -7.81 -6.28
CA VAL A 100 -27.12 -6.43 -6.73
C VAL A 100 -26.08 -6.35 -7.84
N GLY A 101 -26.49 -5.81 -8.98
CA GLY A 101 -25.65 -5.69 -10.18
C GLY A 101 -25.96 -6.79 -11.20
N GLY A 102 -26.20 -6.34 -12.44
CA GLY A 102 -26.75 -7.18 -13.50
C GLY A 102 -25.77 -8.26 -14.01
N ALA A 103 -26.12 -8.89 -15.12
CA ALA A 103 -25.42 -10.03 -15.73
C ALA A 103 -23.89 -9.90 -15.84
N ALA A 104 -23.35 -8.67 -15.90
CA ALA A 104 -21.93 -8.41 -15.92
C ALA A 104 -21.16 -8.80 -14.64
N LEU A 105 -21.80 -8.90 -13.47
CA LEU A 105 -21.20 -9.48 -12.26
C LEU A 105 -21.20 -11.02 -12.26
N TRP A 106 -21.92 -11.61 -13.21
CA TRP A 106 -22.24 -13.03 -13.30
C TRP A 106 -21.65 -13.69 -14.55
N SER A 107 -21.00 -12.92 -15.43
CA SER A 107 -20.31 -13.41 -16.62
C SER A 107 -19.06 -14.21 -16.25
N GLU A 108 -18.64 -15.12 -17.13
CA GLU A 108 -17.54 -16.07 -16.91
C GLU A 108 -16.30 -15.40 -16.29
N PHE A 109 -15.90 -15.96 -15.14
CA PHE A 109 -14.76 -15.48 -14.38
C PHE A 109 -13.47 -16.01 -14.99
N ALA A 110 -12.67 -15.13 -15.58
CA ALA A 110 -11.35 -15.49 -16.06
C ALA A 110 -10.41 -15.70 -14.87
N VAL A 111 -10.28 -16.95 -14.43
CA VAL A 111 -9.25 -17.37 -13.49
C VAL A 111 -8.05 -17.92 -14.28
N PRO A 112 -6.82 -17.45 -14.03
CA PRO A 112 -5.61 -17.99 -14.66
C PRO A 112 -5.50 -19.51 -14.54
N ASP A 113 -5.04 -20.17 -15.61
CA ASP A 113 -4.91 -21.64 -15.65
C ASP A 113 -4.00 -22.21 -14.55
N GLY A 114 -2.95 -21.49 -14.19
CA GLY A 114 -2.08 -21.84 -13.06
C GLY A 114 -2.87 -21.99 -11.76
N ILE A 115 -3.77 -21.04 -11.46
CA ILE A 115 -4.64 -21.10 -10.28
C ILE A 115 -5.69 -22.22 -10.43
N ARG A 116 -6.26 -22.40 -11.63
CA ARG A 116 -7.27 -23.46 -11.89
C ARG A 116 -6.72 -24.87 -11.68
N THR A 117 -5.41 -25.07 -11.86
CA THR A 117 -4.75 -26.37 -11.75
C THR A 117 -3.96 -26.54 -10.46
N ALA A 118 -3.75 -25.47 -9.68
CA ALA A 118 -3.08 -25.51 -8.39
C ALA A 118 -3.86 -26.31 -7.33
N GLU A 119 -3.16 -26.78 -6.29
CA GLU A 119 -3.75 -27.48 -5.15
C GLU A 119 -4.74 -26.59 -4.38
N ASP A 120 -5.71 -27.20 -3.71
CA ASP A 120 -6.78 -26.50 -2.99
C ASP A 120 -6.25 -25.52 -1.93
N ALA A 121 -5.19 -25.90 -1.22
CA ALA A 121 -4.54 -25.04 -0.24
C ALA A 121 -3.96 -23.78 -0.88
N THR A 122 -3.35 -23.92 -2.06
CA THR A 122 -2.79 -22.80 -2.83
C THR A 122 -3.90 -21.89 -3.35
N VAL A 123 -5.00 -22.45 -3.83
CA VAL A 123 -6.16 -21.66 -4.27
C VAL A 123 -6.78 -20.88 -3.10
N ALA A 124 -6.92 -21.51 -1.93
CA ALA A 124 -7.41 -20.84 -0.72
C ALA A 124 -6.47 -19.72 -0.24
N LEU A 125 -5.15 -19.95 -0.31
CA LEU A 125 -4.14 -18.93 -0.01
C LEU A 125 -4.25 -17.74 -0.96
N VAL A 126 -4.34 -18.00 -2.26
CA VAL A 126 -4.53 -16.94 -3.27
C VAL A 126 -5.81 -16.16 -3.00
N ALA A 127 -6.94 -16.82 -2.73
CA ALA A 127 -8.19 -16.14 -2.41
C ALA A 127 -8.06 -15.27 -1.14
N THR A 128 -7.32 -15.74 -0.14
CA THR A 128 -7.00 -14.96 1.07
C THR A 128 -6.16 -13.73 0.74
N LEU A 129 -5.16 -13.84 -0.14
CA LEU A 129 -4.33 -12.72 -0.57
C LEU A 129 -5.14 -11.68 -1.37
N VAL A 130 -6.04 -12.13 -2.25
CA VAL A 130 -6.97 -11.26 -2.99
C VAL A 130 -7.90 -10.52 -2.02
N ALA A 131 -8.53 -11.22 -1.07
CA ALA A 131 -9.40 -10.62 -0.07
C ALA A 131 -8.67 -9.62 0.83
N THR A 132 -7.47 -9.99 1.30
CA THR A 132 -6.60 -9.11 2.08
C THR A 132 -6.25 -7.84 1.30
N SER A 133 -6.04 -7.97 -0.01
CA SER A 133 -5.73 -6.82 -0.87
C SER A 133 -6.91 -5.84 -0.98
N PHE A 134 -8.14 -6.34 -0.99
CA PHE A 134 -9.35 -5.49 -0.98
C PHE A 134 -9.79 -5.04 0.41
N CYS A 135 -9.01 -5.33 1.46
CA CYS A 135 -9.41 -5.15 2.85
C CYS A 135 -10.82 -5.76 3.09
N ASP A 136 -11.05 -6.95 2.55
CA ASP A 136 -12.29 -7.70 2.70
C ASP A 136 -12.15 -8.72 3.83
N ASP A 137 -12.48 -8.29 5.04
CA ASP A 137 -12.37 -9.11 6.25
C ASP A 137 -13.51 -10.13 6.40
N ASP A 138 -14.58 -9.95 5.64
CA ASP A 138 -15.76 -10.81 5.70
C ASP A 138 -15.58 -12.08 4.85
N PHE A 139 -14.64 -12.08 3.90
CA PHE A 139 -14.37 -13.25 3.07
C PHE A 139 -13.54 -14.29 3.83
N VAL A 140 -14.10 -15.49 3.94
CA VAL A 140 -13.41 -16.67 4.47
C VAL A 140 -13.39 -17.76 3.40
N PRO A 141 -12.21 -18.22 2.95
CA PRO A 141 -12.13 -19.36 2.04
C PRO A 141 -12.77 -20.60 2.66
N GLN A 142 -13.81 -21.15 2.02
CA GLN A 142 -14.52 -22.35 2.49
C GLN A 142 -14.16 -23.58 1.65
N ASP A 143 -14.37 -23.48 0.34
CA ASP A 143 -14.09 -24.52 -0.64
C ASP A 143 -13.39 -23.95 -1.88
N ARG A 144 -12.88 -24.85 -2.71
CA ARG A 144 -12.19 -24.51 -3.96
C ARG A 144 -13.05 -23.67 -4.90
N SER A 145 -14.31 -24.03 -5.09
CA SER A 145 -15.22 -23.36 -6.03
C SER A 145 -15.48 -21.91 -5.62
N THR A 146 -15.77 -21.71 -4.33
CA THR A 146 -15.97 -20.40 -3.73
C THR A 146 -14.70 -19.55 -3.82
N SER A 147 -13.53 -20.15 -3.60
CA SER A 147 -12.23 -19.47 -3.72
C SER A 147 -11.93 -19.05 -5.16
N LEU A 148 -12.11 -19.95 -6.14
CA LEU A 148 -11.94 -19.64 -7.56
C LEU A 148 -12.91 -18.55 -8.03
N ARG A 149 -14.18 -18.63 -7.59
CA ARG A 149 -15.19 -17.62 -7.89
C ARG A 149 -14.79 -16.26 -7.32
N TYR A 150 -14.34 -16.21 -6.07
CA TYR A 150 -13.90 -14.97 -5.43
C TYR A 150 -12.72 -14.34 -6.18
N ILE A 151 -11.70 -15.15 -6.53
CA ILE A 151 -10.53 -14.71 -7.28
C ILE A 151 -10.95 -14.11 -8.63
N GLY A 152 -11.79 -14.82 -9.39
CA GLY A 152 -12.14 -14.39 -10.74
C GLY A 152 -13.12 -13.21 -10.79
N ILE A 153 -14.03 -13.08 -9.82
CA ILE A 153 -14.94 -11.93 -9.70
C ILE A 153 -14.17 -10.66 -9.32
N ASN A 154 -13.21 -10.80 -8.40
CA ASN A 154 -12.50 -9.67 -7.81
C ASN A 154 -11.19 -9.33 -8.54
N SER A 155 -11.17 -9.53 -9.86
CA SER A 155 -10.06 -9.10 -10.70
C SER A 155 -10.17 -7.60 -11.04
N VAL A 156 -9.04 -6.89 -11.02
CA VAL A 156 -8.96 -5.48 -11.46
C VAL A 156 -9.36 -5.32 -12.94
N ASP A 157 -9.10 -6.33 -13.76
CA ASP A 157 -9.45 -6.37 -15.19
C ASP A 157 -10.92 -6.69 -15.44
N HIS A 158 -11.63 -7.17 -14.42
CA HIS A 158 -13.03 -7.50 -14.56
C HIS A 158 -13.83 -6.23 -14.95
N PRO A 159 -14.68 -6.26 -16.01
CA PRO A 159 -15.39 -5.08 -16.48
C PRO A 159 -16.24 -4.38 -15.40
N ALA A 160 -16.81 -5.16 -14.47
CA ALA A 160 -17.55 -4.60 -13.35
C ALA A 160 -16.65 -3.73 -12.44
N SER A 161 -15.39 -4.11 -12.23
CA SER A 161 -14.45 -3.36 -11.41
C SER A 161 -14.20 -1.94 -11.97
N LYS A 162 -14.08 -1.79 -13.30
CA LYS A 162 -13.98 -0.47 -13.97
C LYS A 162 -15.23 0.40 -13.75
N VAL A 163 -16.42 -0.20 -13.74
CA VAL A 163 -17.70 0.50 -13.49
C VAL A 163 -17.87 0.89 -12.01
N LEU A 164 -17.46 0.03 -11.08
CA LEU A 164 -17.57 0.28 -9.64
C LEU A 164 -16.74 1.50 -9.21
N ARG A 165 -15.56 1.69 -9.81
CA ARG A 165 -14.65 2.82 -9.53
C ARG A 165 -15.16 4.16 -10.02
N SER A 166 -15.76 4.17 -11.21
CA SER A 166 -16.07 5.39 -11.96
C SER A 166 -17.47 5.93 -11.69
N SER A 167 -18.35 5.12 -11.10
CA SER A 167 -19.76 5.45 -10.93
C SER A 167 -20.13 5.80 -9.48
N THR A 168 -20.93 6.86 -9.32
CA THR A 168 -21.48 7.28 -8.02
C THR A 168 -22.68 6.46 -7.58
N ILE A 169 -23.25 5.59 -8.44
CA ILE A 169 -24.43 4.78 -8.12
C ILE A 169 -24.18 3.78 -6.98
N TRP A 170 -22.92 3.52 -6.65
CA TRP A 170 -22.50 2.57 -5.61
C TRP A 170 -22.19 3.24 -4.26
N GLN A 171 -22.49 4.54 -4.11
CA GLN A 171 -22.20 5.28 -2.87
C GLN A 171 -22.85 4.63 -1.64
N ASP A 172 -24.10 4.17 -1.75
CA ASP A 172 -24.84 3.53 -0.66
C ASP A 172 -24.30 2.14 -0.29
N TYR A 173 -23.45 1.57 -1.15
CA TYR A 173 -22.83 0.26 -0.95
C TYR A 173 -21.35 0.37 -0.55
N ARG A 174 -20.85 1.58 -0.29
CA ARG A 174 -19.48 1.77 0.21
C ARG A 174 -19.30 1.11 1.57
N ARG A 175 -18.13 0.54 1.78
CA ARG A 175 -17.76 -0.19 2.99
C ARG A 175 -16.87 0.69 3.86
N PRO A 176 -17.25 0.95 5.13
CA PRO A 176 -16.35 1.54 6.10
C PRO A 176 -15.32 0.49 6.53
N ILE A 177 -14.06 0.79 6.30
CA ILE A 177 -12.93 -0.03 6.75
C ILE A 177 -12.22 0.73 7.86
N GLU A 178 -12.11 0.09 9.03
CA GLU A 178 -11.35 0.60 10.16
C GLU A 178 -9.88 0.21 10.01
N LEU A 179 -9.02 1.20 10.10
CA LEU A 179 -7.57 1.10 10.01
C LEU A 179 -6.96 1.45 11.38
N PRO A 180 -5.84 0.82 11.75
CA PRO A 180 -5.01 1.35 12.83
C PRO A 180 -4.50 2.75 12.46
N ASP A 181 -4.06 3.53 13.45
CA ASP A 181 -3.39 4.80 13.16
C ASP A 181 -2.03 4.51 12.51
N MET A 182 -2.03 4.43 11.18
CA MET A 182 -0.84 4.09 10.41
C MET A 182 0.27 5.11 10.59
N VAL A 183 -0.06 6.38 10.85
CA VAL A 183 0.95 7.42 11.12
C VAL A 183 1.64 7.15 12.45
N GLU A 184 0.86 6.88 13.51
CA GLU A 184 1.41 6.53 14.82
C GLU A 184 2.19 5.21 14.78
N GLN A 185 1.66 4.20 14.10
CA GLN A 185 2.31 2.90 13.95
C GLN A 185 3.66 3.03 13.24
N ARG A 186 3.74 3.74 12.10
CA ARG A 186 5.01 3.96 11.40
C ARG A 186 6.00 4.78 12.20
N LYS A 187 5.54 5.76 12.98
CA LYS A 187 6.40 6.46 13.94
C LYS A 187 6.97 5.49 14.97
N ALA A 188 6.14 4.62 15.54
CA ALA A 188 6.57 3.62 16.53
C ALA A 188 7.57 2.61 15.91
N ASP A 189 7.29 2.11 14.72
CA ASP A 189 8.19 1.18 14.01
C ASP A 189 9.55 1.83 13.72
N PHE A 190 9.53 3.10 13.31
CA PHE A 190 10.74 3.87 13.07
C PHE A 190 11.55 4.07 14.37
N VAL A 191 10.89 4.39 15.50
CA VAL A 191 11.54 4.44 16.81
C VAL A 191 12.16 3.09 17.16
N GLN A 192 11.41 2.00 17.00
CA GLN A 192 11.85 0.65 17.36
C GLN A 192 13.08 0.23 16.56
N LEU A 193 13.14 0.54 15.26
CA LEU A 193 14.31 0.29 14.42
C LEU A 193 15.60 0.91 15.00
N PHE A 194 15.52 2.16 15.47
CA PHE A 194 16.67 2.83 16.07
C PHE A 194 17.07 2.25 17.42
N ILE A 195 16.10 1.85 18.23
CA ILE A 195 16.35 1.16 19.51
C ILE A 195 17.07 -0.16 19.26
N ASP A 196 16.58 -0.97 18.31
CA ASP A 196 17.17 -2.28 17.97
C ASP A 196 18.62 -2.15 17.44
N HIS A 197 18.99 -0.96 16.97
CA HIS A 197 20.34 -0.63 16.52
C HIS A 197 21.20 0.06 17.58
N GLY A 198 20.74 0.14 18.82
CA GLY A 198 21.48 0.74 19.93
C GLY A 198 21.64 2.26 19.82
N MET A 199 20.78 2.92 19.04
CA MET A 199 20.83 4.36 18.83
C MET A 199 19.49 5.03 19.22
N PRO A 200 19.10 5.03 20.50
CA PRO A 200 17.83 5.60 20.94
C PRO A 200 17.71 7.09 20.59
N LEU A 201 16.47 7.57 20.51
CA LEU A 201 16.18 8.99 20.28
C LEU A 201 16.69 9.85 21.44
N GLU A 202 17.41 10.90 21.09
CA GLU A 202 17.84 11.95 22.01
C GLU A 202 16.82 13.08 22.08
N HIS A 203 16.76 13.79 23.21
CA HIS A 203 15.79 14.88 23.42
C HIS A 203 15.91 15.99 22.37
N ARG A 204 17.13 16.33 21.96
CA ARG A 204 17.41 17.32 20.90
C ARG A 204 16.82 16.95 19.53
N GLU A 205 16.50 15.68 19.31
CA GLU A 205 15.87 15.17 18.08
C GLU A 205 14.35 15.33 18.09
N LEU A 206 13.75 15.70 19.23
CA LEU A 206 12.33 16.02 19.36
C LEU A 206 12.05 17.52 19.17
N GLU A 207 13.09 18.35 19.19
CA GLU A 207 13.00 19.80 19.02
C GLU A 207 12.95 20.21 17.55
N CYS A 208 12.06 21.16 17.21
CA CYS A 208 11.96 21.69 15.85
C CYS A 208 13.30 22.28 15.36
N LEU A 209 13.70 21.89 14.14
CA LEU A 209 14.89 22.44 13.49
C LEU A 209 14.73 23.94 13.20
N SER A 210 15.84 24.68 13.34
CA SER A 210 15.93 26.06 12.87
C SER A 210 15.92 26.12 11.34
N LYS A 211 15.73 27.31 10.77
CA LYS A 211 15.74 27.50 9.32
C LYS A 211 17.11 27.16 8.73
N GLU A 212 18.18 27.53 9.41
CA GLU A 212 19.57 27.27 9.01
C GLU A 212 19.84 25.77 8.98
N ALA A 213 19.48 25.05 10.05
CA ALA A 213 19.62 23.60 10.10
C ALA A 213 18.81 22.88 9.02
N LEU A 214 17.62 23.40 8.67
CA LEU A 214 16.81 22.86 7.57
C LEU A 214 17.44 23.08 6.20
N ILE A 215 18.10 24.24 5.98
CA ILE A 215 18.84 24.54 4.75
C ILE A 215 20.06 23.62 4.65
N ASP A 216 20.84 23.49 5.72
CA ASP A 216 22.03 22.63 5.75
C ASP A 216 21.67 21.17 5.45
N CYS A 217 20.58 20.67 6.05
CA CYS A 217 20.02 19.35 5.75
C CYS A 217 19.58 19.20 4.29
N ALA A 218 18.98 20.25 3.72
CA ALA A 218 18.51 20.22 2.33
C ALA A 218 19.66 20.26 1.31
N THR A 219 20.82 20.81 1.67
CA THR A 219 21.98 21.01 0.79
C THR A 219 23.13 20.01 0.98
N ASP A 220 23.31 19.42 2.18
CA ASP A 220 24.29 18.35 2.43
C ASP A 220 23.60 17.08 2.95
N MET A 221 23.47 16.09 2.06
CA MET A 221 22.86 14.80 2.39
C MET A 221 23.56 14.07 3.54
N ARG A 222 24.85 14.30 3.80
CA ARG A 222 25.57 13.62 4.91
C ARG A 222 25.11 14.15 6.27
N TYR A 223 24.85 15.45 6.36
CA TYR A 223 24.36 16.09 7.59
C TYR A 223 22.92 15.67 7.91
N TYR A 224 22.11 15.59 6.86
CA TYR A 224 20.75 15.03 6.88
C TYR A 224 20.75 13.60 7.44
N ILE A 225 21.54 12.70 6.84
CA ILE A 225 21.62 11.27 7.15
C ILE A 225 22.06 11.00 8.60
N LEU A 226 23.06 11.70 9.10
CA LEU A 226 23.77 11.30 10.32
C LEU A 226 23.21 11.94 11.60
N GLU A 227 22.69 13.16 11.55
CA GLU A 227 22.45 13.95 12.78
C GLU A 227 20.97 14.28 13.04
N ARG A 228 20.15 14.47 11.99
CA ARG A 228 18.82 15.10 12.16
C ARG A 228 17.66 14.45 11.40
N ASN A 229 17.92 13.33 10.70
CA ASN A 229 16.90 12.58 9.95
C ASN A 229 15.74 12.06 10.79
N ARG A 230 15.99 11.79 12.08
CA ARG A 230 14.93 11.25 12.95
C ARG A 230 13.84 12.28 13.22
N HIS A 231 14.22 13.53 13.47
CA HIS A 231 13.28 14.61 13.72
C HIS A 231 12.33 14.85 12.53
N ILE A 232 12.88 14.78 11.31
CA ILE A 232 12.16 15.07 10.08
C ILE A 232 11.03 14.06 9.84
N VAL A 233 11.21 12.80 10.25
CA VAL A 233 10.13 11.80 10.24
C VAL A 233 9.02 12.17 11.23
N PHE A 234 9.33 12.65 12.43
CA PHE A 234 8.30 12.99 13.43
C PHE A 234 7.62 14.34 13.17
N CYS A 235 8.33 15.30 12.59
CA CYS A 235 7.90 16.68 12.45
C CYS A 235 7.57 17.05 11.00
N LYS A 236 6.29 16.95 10.65
CA LYS A 236 5.76 17.31 9.33
C LYS A 236 6.12 18.75 8.90
N ARG A 237 6.20 19.69 9.86
CA ARG A 237 6.61 21.08 9.57
C ARG A 237 8.04 21.14 9.05
N CYS A 238 8.96 20.45 9.72
CA CYS A 238 10.37 20.40 9.32
C CYS A 238 10.57 19.59 8.04
N SER A 239 9.83 18.48 7.85
CA SER A 239 9.83 17.71 6.60
C SER A 239 9.43 18.56 5.39
N ASN A 240 8.27 19.24 5.47
CA ASN A 240 7.80 20.09 4.37
C ASN A 240 8.75 21.24 4.05
N ALA A 241 9.31 21.88 5.08
CA ALA A 241 10.27 22.96 4.90
C ALA A 241 11.56 22.47 4.23
N MET A 242 12.06 21.30 4.63
CA MET A 242 13.24 20.68 4.03
C MET A 242 13.01 20.29 2.57
N LEU A 243 11.88 19.65 2.23
CA LEU A 243 11.51 19.35 0.83
C LEU A 243 11.42 20.62 -0.03
N TYR A 244 10.85 21.69 0.51
CA TYR A 244 10.80 22.99 -0.15
C TYR A 244 12.21 23.57 -0.40
N PHE A 245 13.10 23.53 0.58
CA PHE A 245 14.47 24.01 0.41
C PHE A 245 15.27 23.12 -0.55
N ASN A 246 15.08 21.80 -0.50
CA ASN A 246 15.75 20.85 -1.40
C ASN A 246 15.33 21.07 -2.85
N SER A 247 14.02 21.18 -3.13
CA SER A 247 13.52 21.50 -4.47
C SER A 247 14.06 22.84 -4.99
N ARG A 248 14.24 23.83 -4.12
CA ARG A 248 14.89 25.10 -4.48
C ARG A 248 16.38 24.94 -4.77
N ALA A 249 17.12 24.22 -3.94
CA ALA A 249 18.55 23.96 -4.16
C ALA A 249 18.78 23.21 -5.48
N MET A 250 18.01 22.15 -5.74
CA MET A 250 18.08 21.38 -7.00
C MET A 250 17.67 22.20 -8.22
N SER A 251 16.68 23.11 -8.09
CA SER A 251 16.30 24.02 -9.17
C SER A 251 17.38 25.06 -9.50
N GLN A 252 18.21 25.44 -8.52
CA GLN A 252 19.31 26.38 -8.72
C GLN A 252 20.50 25.71 -9.42
N GLU A 253 20.81 24.45 -9.09
CA GLU A 253 21.87 23.68 -9.78
C GLU A 253 21.58 23.44 -11.27
N GLN A 254 20.31 23.40 -11.69
CA GLN A 254 19.95 23.31 -13.12
C GLN A 254 20.22 24.58 -13.93
N THR A 255 20.65 25.69 -13.29
CA THR A 255 20.91 26.97 -13.98
C THR A 255 22.38 27.16 -14.40
N HIS A 256 23.25 26.19 -14.15
CA HIS A 256 24.64 26.18 -14.60
C HIS A 256 24.95 24.98 -15.51
N VAL A 257 24.33 24.97 -16.69
CA VAL A 257 24.89 24.29 -17.86
C VAL A 257 24.87 25.28 -19.03
N PHE A 258 25.98 25.98 -19.20
CA PHE A 258 26.42 26.57 -20.47
C PHE A 258 27.82 26.05 -20.75
#